data_AF-A0A3B0RS03-F1
#
_entry.id   AF-A0A3B0RS03-F1
#
_cell.length_a   1.000
_cell.length_b   1.000
_cell.length_c   1.000
_cell.angle_alpha   90.00
_cell.angle_beta   90.00
_cell.angle_gamma   90.00
#
_symmetry.space_group_name_H-M   'P 1'
#
loop_
_entity.id
_entity.type
_entity.pdbx_description
1 polymer ?
#
loop_
_entity_poly.entity_id
_entity_poly.type
_entity_poly.pdbx_seq_one_letter_code
_entity_poly.pdbx_strand_id
1 'polypeptide(L)'
;MSSVMTRLSSMTARAGLIAWIGLPALASIVGLLIYVAPVHFMGIAIPMPLFPLMAIFFWAMSRPQLMPPIVVFAIGLIQDLLTGGPLGLWAFAYLVSYTVMITQSDAFAGR
;
A
#
# COMPACT_ATOMS: atom_id res chain seq x y z
N MET A 1 -12.46 26.48 -27.53
CA MET A 1 -13.37 25.43 -26.98
C MET A 1 -12.69 24.09 -26.68
N SER A 2 -11.55 23.71 -27.28
CA SER A 2 -10.89 22.41 -26.98
C SER A 2 -10.10 22.36 -25.67
N SER A 3 -9.54 23.49 -25.19
CA SER A 3 -8.70 23.51 -23.97
C SER A 3 -9.50 23.38 -22.66
N VAL A 4 -10.76 23.82 -22.66
CA VAL A 4 -11.66 23.68 -21.50
C VAL A 4 -12.15 22.23 -21.39
N MET A 5 -12.45 21.58 -22.53
CA MET A 5 -12.88 20.18 -22.58
C MET A 5 -11.80 19.21 -22.09
N THR A 6 -10.53 19.47 -22.42
CA THR A 6 -9.37 18.69 -21.93
C THR A 6 -9.09 18.91 -20.45
N ARG A 7 -9.35 20.10 -19.91
CA ARG A 7 -9.23 20.36 -18.47
C ARG A 7 -10.31 19.64 -17.68
N LEU A 8 -11.55 19.63 -18.16
CA LEU A 8 -12.68 18.98 -17.48
C LEU A 8 -12.50 17.45 -17.39
N SER A 9 -12.03 16.79 -18.46
CA SER A 9 -11.73 15.35 -18.42
C SER A 9 -10.53 15.01 -17.53
N SER A 10 -9.55 15.92 -17.41
CA SER A 10 -8.39 15.72 -16.52
C SER A 10 -8.77 15.79 -15.03
N MET A 11 -9.76 16.61 -14.66
CA MET A 11 -10.19 16.78 -13.27
C MET A 11 -11.05 15.59 -12.80
N THR A 12 -11.94 15.08 -13.64
CA THR A 12 -12.72 13.87 -13.34
C THR A 12 -11.83 12.63 -13.26
N ALA A 13 -10.83 12.52 -14.13
CA ALA A 13 -9.84 11.45 -14.08
C ALA A 13 -9.00 11.49 -12.79
N ARG A 14 -8.58 12.68 -12.34
CA ARG A 14 -7.84 12.87 -11.08
C ARG A 14 -8.68 12.54 -9.85
N ALA A 15 -9.93 12.99 -9.81
CA ALA A 15 -10.85 12.67 -8.72
C ALA A 15 -11.13 11.16 -8.65
N GLY A 16 -11.31 10.52 -9.80
CA GLY A 16 -11.40 9.07 -9.90
C GLY A 16 -10.16 8.40 -9.32
N LEU A 17 -8.97 8.81 -9.73
CA LEU A 17 -7.71 8.23 -9.25
C LEU A 17 -7.60 8.29 -7.71
N ILE A 18 -7.94 9.43 -7.11
CA ILE A 18 -7.91 9.62 -5.65
C ILE A 18 -8.89 8.66 -4.96
N ALA A 19 -10.11 8.52 -5.50
CA ALA A 19 -11.07 7.56 -4.97
C ALA A 19 -10.57 6.11 -5.09
N TRP A 20 -9.93 5.76 -6.21
CA TRP A 20 -9.38 4.43 -6.46
C TRP A 20 -8.12 4.10 -5.64
N ILE A 21 -7.36 5.10 -5.19
CA ILE A 21 -6.23 4.93 -4.25
C ILE A 21 -6.74 4.56 -2.85
N GLY A 22 -7.94 4.99 -2.47
CA GLY A 22 -8.52 4.68 -1.17
C GLY A 22 -8.71 3.18 -0.94
N LEU A 23 -9.04 2.42 -1.99
CA LEU A 23 -9.31 0.98 -1.90
C LEU A 23 -8.08 0.15 -1.46
N PRO A 24 -6.91 0.23 -2.11
CA PRO A 24 -5.71 -0.48 -1.67
C PRO A 24 -5.18 0.00 -0.32
N ALA A 25 -5.30 1.31 -0.03
CA ALA A 25 -4.93 1.87 1.26
C ALA A 25 -5.76 1.24 2.39
N LEU A 26 -7.09 1.22 2.23
CA LEU A 26 -8.00 0.59 3.19
C LEU A 26 -7.72 -0.91 3.34
N ALA A 27 -7.52 -1.65 2.25
CA ALA A 27 -7.20 -3.07 2.31
C ALA A 27 -5.91 -3.33 3.11
N SER A 28 -4.89 -2.50 2.91
CA SER A 28 -3.61 -2.60 3.63
C SER A 28 -3.77 -2.27 5.12
N ILE A 29 -4.57 -1.25 5.45
CA ILE A 29 -4.89 -0.88 6.83
C ILE A 29 -5.69 -1.99 7.51
N VAL A 30 -6.68 -2.60 6.84
CA VAL A 30 -7.43 -3.73 7.39
C VAL A 30 -6.51 -4.92 7.65
N GLY A 31 -5.62 -5.25 6.72
CA GLY A 31 -4.60 -6.28 6.91
C GLY A 31 -3.69 -5.98 8.10
N LEU A 32 -3.31 -4.71 8.29
CA LEU A 32 -2.53 -4.26 9.44
C LEU A 32 -3.26 -4.48 10.75
N LEU A 33 -4.55 -4.14 10.83
CA LEU A 33 -5.35 -4.34 12.03
C LEU A 33 -5.49 -5.83 12.37
N ILE A 34 -5.62 -6.70 11.35
CA ILE A 34 -5.62 -8.16 11.53
C ILE A 34 -4.25 -8.62 12.06
N TYR A 35 -3.15 -8.12 11.50
CA TYR A 35 -1.78 -8.46 11.92
C TYR A 35 -1.51 -8.08 13.39
N VAL A 36 -1.98 -6.91 13.83
CA VAL A 36 -1.79 -6.41 15.19
C VAL A 36 -2.68 -7.14 16.21
N ALA A 37 -3.73 -7.82 15.76
CA ALA A 37 -4.62 -8.53 16.67
C ALA A 37 -3.86 -9.63 17.43
N PRO A 38 -3.94 -9.71 18.77
CA PRO A 38 -3.25 -10.74 19.55
C PRO A 38 -3.94 -12.09 19.40
N VAL A 39 -3.62 -12.83 18.33
CA VAL A 39 -4.16 -14.18 18.09
C VAL A 39 -3.25 -15.19 18.77
N HIS A 40 -3.71 -15.67 19.91
CA HIS A 40 -3.07 -16.75 20.65
C HIS A 40 -3.77 -18.06 20.27
N PHE A 41 -3.02 -19.00 19.70
CA PHE A 41 -3.55 -20.34 19.43
C PHE A 41 -2.89 -21.32 20.39
N MET A 42 -3.69 -21.98 21.23
CA MET A 42 -3.22 -22.95 22.23
C MET A 42 -2.10 -22.43 23.15
N GLY A 43 -2.12 -21.14 23.52
CA GLY A 43 -1.12 -20.55 24.43
C GLY A 43 0.24 -20.25 23.79
N ILE A 44 0.41 -20.49 22.48
CA ILE A 44 1.59 -20.14 21.71
C ILE A 44 1.27 -18.90 20.87
N ALA A 45 2.16 -17.90 20.92
CA ALA A 45 2.10 -16.75 20.02
C ALA A 45 2.48 -17.21 18.61
N ILE A 46 1.52 -17.22 17.68
CA ILE A 46 1.79 -17.51 16.28
C ILE A 46 2.29 -16.22 15.62
N PRO A 47 3.45 -16.23 14.93
CA PRO A 47 3.87 -15.08 14.15
C PRO A 47 2.83 -14.81 13.07
N MET A 48 2.15 -13.67 13.19
CA MET A 48 1.13 -13.24 12.23
C MET A 48 1.74 -13.01 10.85
N PRO A 49 1.07 -13.41 9.75
CA PRO A 49 1.50 -13.05 8.41
C PRO A 49 1.52 -11.52 8.22
N LEU A 50 2.52 -10.98 7.53
CA LEU A 50 2.61 -9.56 7.21
C LEU A 50 1.60 -9.17 6.11
N PHE A 51 0.31 -9.17 6.46
CA PHE A 51 -0.77 -8.78 5.57
C PHE A 51 -0.60 -7.42 4.89
N PRO A 52 -0.05 -6.36 5.55
CA PRO A 52 0.16 -5.08 4.87
C PRO A 52 1.16 -5.20 3.72
N LEU A 53 2.22 -5.99 3.90
CA LEU A 53 3.20 -6.26 2.86
C LEU A 53 2.57 -7.02 1.70
N MET A 54 1.71 -8.00 1.96
CA MET A 54 0.99 -8.73 0.91
C MET A 54 0.10 -7.81 0.07
N ALA A 55 -0.63 -6.90 0.72
CA ALA A 55 -1.45 -5.91 0.03
C ALA A 55 -0.61 -4.95 -0.81
N ILE A 56 0.47 -4.40 -0.24
CA ILE A 56 1.41 -3.53 -0.95
C ILE A 56 2.00 -4.24 -2.17
N PHE A 57 2.42 -5.50 -2.01
CA PHE A 57 2.95 -6.32 -3.11
C PHE A 57 1.94 -6.49 -4.24
N PHE A 58 0.71 -6.91 -3.91
CA PHE A 58 -0.33 -7.16 -4.92
C PHE A 58 -0.62 -5.91 -5.75
N TRP A 59 -0.74 -4.74 -5.10
CA TRP A 59 -1.08 -3.49 -5.77
C TRP A 59 0.09 -2.85 -6.50
N ALA A 60 1.31 -2.94 -5.95
CA ALA A 60 2.53 -2.49 -6.63
C ALA A 60 2.74 -3.25 -7.95
N MET A 61 2.43 -4.54 -7.97
CA MET A 61 2.55 -5.39 -9.16
C MET A 61 1.43 -5.12 -10.17
N SER A 62 0.18 -5.07 -9.70
CA SER A 62 -1.00 -5.02 -10.58
C SER A 62 -1.27 -3.63 -11.14
N ARG A 63 -1.18 -2.60 -10.28
CA ARG A 63 -1.52 -1.20 -10.58
C ARG A 63 -0.71 -0.25 -9.69
N PRO A 64 0.58 -0.03 -9.97
CA PRO A 64 1.46 0.79 -9.13
C PRO A 64 0.95 2.24 -8.94
N GLN A 65 0.19 2.75 -9.92
CA GLN A 65 -0.45 4.06 -9.87
C GLN A 65 -1.45 4.23 -8.71
N LEU A 66 -2.07 3.14 -8.25
CA LEU A 66 -3.03 3.15 -7.16
C LEU A 66 -2.37 3.06 -5.78
N MET A 67 -1.08 2.75 -5.74
CA MET A 67 -0.33 2.64 -4.48
C MET A 67 0.92 3.53 -4.53
N PRO A 68 0.75 4.87 -4.44
CA PRO A 68 1.88 5.79 -4.50
C PRO A 68 2.79 5.64 -3.27
N PRO A 69 4.09 5.97 -3.37
CA PRO A 69 5.07 5.80 -2.29
C PRO A 69 4.65 6.46 -0.98
N ILE A 70 3.94 7.60 -1.04
CA ILE A 70 3.45 8.31 0.14
C ILE A 70 2.44 7.49 0.95
N VAL A 71 1.61 6.67 0.29
CA VAL A 71 0.63 5.79 0.95
C VAL A 71 1.35 4.60 1.59
N VAL A 72 2.33 4.03 0.89
CA VAL A 72 3.20 2.95 1.41
C VAL A 72 3.93 3.40 2.67
N PHE A 73 4.50 4.61 2.64
CA PHE A 73 5.15 5.24 3.79
C PHE A 73 4.18 5.43 4.96
N ALA A 74 2.99 5.96 4.70
CA ALA A 74 1.97 6.17 5.72
C ALA A 74 1.52 4.85 6.38
N ILE A 75 1.32 3.78 5.60
CA ILE A 75 0.97 2.45 6.12
C ILE A 75 2.07 1.94 7.06
N GLY A 76 3.34 2.07 6.66
CA GLY A 76 4.47 1.64 7.49
C GLY A 76 4.60 2.47 8.78
N LEU A 77 4.38 3.79 8.73
CA LEU A 77 4.35 4.62 9.94
C LEU A 77 3.22 4.22 10.89
N ILE A 78 2.03 3.93 10.37
CA ILE A 78 0.92 3.44 11.19
C ILE A 78 1.31 2.12 11.84
N GLN A 79 2.00 1.23 11.13
CA GLN A 79 2.49 -0.02 11.70
C GLN A 79 3.55 0.19 12.78
N ASP A 80 4.51 1.10 12.57
CA ASP A 80 5.50 1.45 13.60
C ASP A 80 4.82 1.94 14.88
N LEU A 81 3.80 2.81 14.74
CA LEU A 81 2.99 3.33 15.85
C LEU A 81 2.20 2.22 16.57
N LEU A 82 1.59 1.30 15.82
CA LEU A 82 0.74 0.25 16.39
C LEU A 82 1.54 -0.89 17.02
N THR A 83 2.74 -1.19 16.50
CA THR A 83 3.59 -2.27 17.01
C THR A 83 4.53 -1.82 18.13
N GLY A 84 4.65 -0.50 18.36
CA GLY A 84 5.55 0.07 19.36
C GLY A 84 7.04 -0.10 19.01
N GLY A 85 7.34 -0.39 17.74
CA GLY A 85 8.71 -0.55 17.24
C GLY A 85 9.41 0.80 16.97
N PRO A 86 10.68 0.76 16.51
CA PRO A 86 11.38 1.97 16.10
C PRO A 86 10.62 2.68 14.97
N LEU A 87 10.31 3.97 15.17
CA LEU A 87 9.62 4.78 14.16
C LEU A 87 10.41 4.80 12.84
N GLY A 88 9.73 4.50 11.74
CA GLY A 88 10.29 4.49 10.41
C GLY A 88 10.83 3.13 9.95
N LEU A 89 10.91 2.11 10.82
CA LEU A 89 11.43 0.79 10.44
C LEU A 89 10.54 0.13 9.40
N TRP A 90 9.24 0.02 9.67
CA TRP A 90 8.28 -0.57 8.74
C TRP A 90 8.03 0.33 7.54
N ALA A 91 8.01 1.66 7.74
CA ALA A 91 7.93 2.62 6.64
C ALA A 91 9.08 2.44 5.63
N PHE A 92 10.31 2.28 6.13
CA PHE A 92 11.48 2.02 5.29
C PHE A 92 11.41 0.65 4.61
N ALA A 93 11.11 -0.42 5.37
CA ALA A 93 11.03 -1.77 4.84
C ALA A 93 9.98 -1.89 3.72
N TYR A 94 8.84 -1.22 3.86
CA TYR A 94 7.78 -1.20 2.86
C TYR A 94 8.14 -0.38 1.63
N LEU A 95 8.82 0.76 1.79
CA LEU A 95 9.32 1.52 0.66
C LEU A 95 10.38 0.74 -0.14
N VAL A 96 11.34 0.10 0.53
CA VAL A 96 12.35 -0.74 -0.14
C VAL A 96 11.67 -1.87 -0.91
N SER A 97 10.76 -2.59 -0.26
CA SER A 97 9.99 -3.67 -0.90
C SER A 97 9.22 -3.16 -2.11
N TYR A 98 8.52 -2.03 -1.96
CA TYR A 98 7.77 -1.39 -3.04
C TYR A 98 8.68 -1.01 -4.22
N THR A 99 9.84 -0.39 -3.96
CA THR A 99 10.79 -0.03 -5.01
C THR A 99 11.27 -1.25 -5.79
N VAL A 100 11.59 -2.36 -5.11
CA VAL A 100 11.95 -3.60 -5.78
C VAL A 100 10.78 -4.09 -6.66
N MET A 101 9.56 -4.10 -6.13
CA MET A 101 8.40 -4.63 -6.88
C MET A 101 8.02 -3.80 -8.10
N ILE A 102 8.10 -2.47 -8.04
CA ILE A 102 7.81 -1.65 -9.22
C ILE A 102 8.82 -1.91 -10.35
N THR A 103 10.09 -2.18 -10.02
CA THR A 103 11.09 -2.53 -11.06
C THR A 103 10.77 -3.87 -11.72
N GLN A 104 10.20 -4.82 -10.98
CA GLN A 104 9.77 -6.10 -11.52
C GLN A 104 8.45 -5.98 -12.29
N SER A 105 7.58 -5.04 -11.93
CA SER A 105 6.27 -4.86 -12.56
C SER A 105 6.38 -4.55 -14.06
N ASP A 106 7.42 -3.82 -14.49
CA ASP A 106 7.68 -3.55 -15.91
C ASP A 106 8.12 -4.81 -16.68
N ALA A 107 8.97 -5.65 -16.07
CA ALA A 107 9.42 -6.91 -16.64
C ALA A 107 8.25 -7.90 -16.83
N PHE A 108 7.34 -7.97 -15.85
CA PHE A 108 6.13 -8.80 -15.95
C PHE A 108 5.08 -8.23 -16.91
N ALA A 109 5.04 -6.91 -17.09
CA ALA A 109 4.19 -6.28 -18.10
C ALA A 109 4.70 -6.46 -19.55
N GLY A 110 5.86 -7.12 -19.73
CA GLY A 110 6.42 -7.43 -21.05
C GLY A 110 7.03 -6.22 -21.76
N ARG A 111 7.53 -5.23 -21.00
CA ARG A 111 8.24 -4.06 -21.54
C ARG A 111 9.74 -4.18 -21.37
#